data_AF-A0A5F1ZS48-F1
#
_entry.id   AF-A0A5F1ZS48-F1
#
_cell.length_a   1.000
_cell.length_b   1.000
_cell.length_c   1.000
_cell.angle_alpha   90.00
_cell.angle_beta   90.00
_cell.angle_gamma   90.00
#
_symmetry.space_group_name_H-M   'P 1'
#
loop_
_entity.id
_entity.type
_entity.pdbx_description
1 polymer ?
#
loop_
_entity_poly.entity_id
_entity_poly.type
_entity_poly.pdbx_seq_one_letter_code
_entity_poly.pdbx_strand_id
1 'polypeptide(L)'
;MTRKLVYFFVALAFLILAISSYFLFNPSSEENEASLQGGLSRETVLRKENSVFDGGGFLEFSESSEGSVIDQTQNASEEEKPAKPKSYLDGLSPEERAKLYEKMYERFKPLVEKFPNNTLIPRKLTEAEAQKRKEDEDHYYRIQGEILERRDVPKEEMTFYLNSKLKRSDDMLEILQYGLDNYKKMVSENSQSPNLEYEKMVNERLESITKSKEEVLSAKKGMDR
;
A
#
# COMPACT_ATOMS: atom_id res chain seq x y z
N MET A 1 1.65 -61.83 -32.93
CA MET A 1 2.08 -60.91 -31.83
C MET A 1 1.73 -61.55 -30.50
N THR A 2 2.70 -61.70 -29.60
CA THR A 2 2.49 -62.35 -28.29
C THR A 2 1.60 -61.46 -27.42
N ARG A 3 0.59 -62.04 -26.74
CA ARG A 3 -0.38 -61.30 -25.90
C ARG A 3 0.29 -60.33 -24.92
N LYS A 4 1.52 -60.65 -24.47
CA LYS A 4 2.36 -59.83 -23.60
C LYS A 4 2.74 -58.46 -24.21
N LEU A 5 2.99 -58.41 -25.52
CA LEU A 5 3.31 -57.17 -26.25
C LEU A 5 2.10 -56.24 -26.33
N VAL A 6 0.89 -56.80 -26.48
CA VAL A 6 -0.36 -56.01 -26.51
C VAL A 6 -0.63 -55.37 -25.16
N TYR A 7 -0.49 -56.11 -24.06
CA TYR A 7 -0.64 -55.55 -22.71
C TYR A 7 0.39 -54.46 -22.38
N PHE A 8 1.62 -54.60 -22.88
CA PHE A 8 2.66 -53.59 -22.71
C PHE A 8 2.29 -52.27 -23.41
N PHE A 9 1.80 -52.32 -24.65
CA PHE A 9 1.37 -51.12 -25.36
C PHE A 9 0.12 -50.46 -24.74
N VAL A 10 -0.83 -51.25 -24.23
CA VAL A 10 -2.02 -50.72 -23.54
C VAL A 10 -1.62 -50.03 -22.22
N ALA A 11 -0.73 -50.63 -21.44
CA ALA A 11 -0.22 -50.02 -20.22
C ALA A 11 0.56 -48.73 -20.49
N LEU A 12 1.37 -48.71 -21.55
CA LEU A 12 2.12 -47.52 -21.97
C LEU A 12 1.18 -46.39 -22.42
N ALA A 13 0.13 -46.72 -23.19
CA ALA A 13 -0.87 -45.74 -23.61
C ALA A 13 -1.62 -45.13 -22.41
N PHE A 14 -1.96 -45.95 -21.40
CA PHE A 14 -2.59 -45.48 -20.16
C PHE A 14 -1.66 -44.57 -19.35
N LEU A 15 -0.37 -44.90 -19.28
CA LEU A 15 0.62 -44.08 -18.58
C LEU A 15 0.81 -42.71 -19.26
N ILE A 16 0.86 -42.69 -20.60
CA ILE A 16 0.94 -41.45 -21.37
C ILE A 16 -0.31 -40.60 -21.18
N LEU A 17 -1.50 -41.21 -21.15
CA LEU A 17 -2.76 -40.53 -20.85
C LEU A 17 -2.83 -39.99 -19.42
N ALA A 18 -2.29 -40.73 -18.45
CA ALA A 18 -2.20 -40.29 -17.06
C ALA A 18 -1.22 -39.12 -16.90
N ILE A 19 -0.08 -39.15 -17.60
CA ILE A 19 0.89 -38.05 -17.61
C ILE A 19 0.33 -36.84 -18.35
N SER A 20 -0.30 -37.02 -19.50
CA SER A 20 -0.89 -35.90 -20.26
C SER A 20 -2.07 -35.27 -19.53
N SER A 21 -2.91 -36.07 -18.86
CA SER A 21 -3.94 -35.53 -17.97
C SER A 21 -3.33 -34.85 -16.76
N TYR A 22 -2.24 -35.36 -16.19
CA TYR A 22 -1.51 -34.64 -15.13
C TYR A 22 -0.93 -33.31 -15.63
N PHE A 23 -0.50 -33.19 -16.89
CA PHE A 23 -0.04 -31.90 -17.45
C PHE A 23 -1.17 -30.97 -17.89
N LEU A 24 -2.31 -31.51 -18.35
CA LEU A 24 -3.50 -30.73 -18.75
C LEU A 24 -4.35 -30.28 -17.56
N PHE A 25 -4.34 -31.06 -16.47
CA PHE A 25 -5.04 -30.78 -15.21
C PHE A 25 -4.10 -30.46 -14.06
N ASN A 26 -2.79 -30.34 -14.28
CA ASN A 26 -1.97 -29.54 -13.36
C ASN A 26 -2.47 -28.13 -13.55
N PRO A 27 -3.08 -27.48 -12.55
CA PRO A 27 -3.03 -26.05 -12.55
C PRO A 27 -1.55 -25.74 -12.41
N SER A 28 -0.86 -25.46 -13.52
CA SER A 28 0.27 -24.55 -13.46
C SER A 28 -0.27 -23.38 -12.66
N SER A 29 0.24 -23.22 -11.45
CA SER A 29 -0.10 -22.15 -10.53
C SER A 29 0.47 -20.85 -11.09
N GLU A 30 0.08 -20.49 -12.31
CA GLU A 30 -0.26 -19.12 -12.60
C GLU A 30 -1.52 -18.91 -11.78
N GLU A 31 -1.35 -18.36 -10.56
CA GLU A 31 -2.42 -17.61 -9.94
C GLU A 31 -2.93 -16.67 -11.02
N ASN A 32 -4.03 -17.03 -11.68
CA ASN A 32 -4.80 -16.06 -12.42
C ASN A 32 -5.05 -14.97 -11.38
N GLU A 33 -4.44 -13.80 -11.56
CA GLU A 33 -4.77 -12.57 -10.85
C GLU A 33 -6.23 -12.25 -11.18
N ALA A 34 -7.15 -13.04 -10.61
CA ALA A 34 -8.55 -12.90 -10.87
C ALA A 34 -8.92 -11.55 -10.29
N SER A 35 -9.17 -10.61 -11.18
CA SER A 35 -9.57 -9.24 -10.87
C SER A 35 -10.61 -9.25 -9.77
N LEU A 36 -10.39 -8.43 -8.75
CA LEU A 36 -11.31 -8.25 -7.63
C LEU A 36 -12.52 -7.45 -8.10
N GLN A 37 -13.52 -7.32 -7.23
CA GLN A 37 -14.75 -6.60 -7.57
C GLN A 37 -14.45 -5.20 -8.13
N GLY A 38 -15.14 -4.83 -9.21
CA GLY A 38 -14.88 -3.60 -9.95
C GLY A 38 -13.70 -3.69 -10.93
N GLY A 39 -13.10 -4.86 -11.13
CA GLY A 39 -11.96 -5.03 -12.03
C GLY A 39 -10.62 -4.60 -11.41
N LEU A 40 -10.57 -4.42 -10.08
CA LEU A 40 -9.37 -4.00 -9.36
C LEU A 40 -8.37 -5.14 -9.21
N SER A 41 -7.09 -4.85 -9.43
CA SER A 41 -5.98 -5.72 -9.12
C SER A 41 -5.78 -5.80 -7.60
N ARG A 42 -5.27 -6.94 -7.15
CA ARG A 42 -4.91 -7.13 -5.74
C ARG A 42 -3.85 -6.14 -5.30
N GLU A 43 -2.90 -5.81 -6.18
CA GLU A 43 -1.89 -4.78 -5.95
C GLU A 43 -2.52 -3.42 -5.66
N THR A 44 -3.46 -2.97 -6.51
CA THR A 44 -4.16 -1.70 -6.30
C THR A 44 -4.94 -1.72 -4.99
N VAL A 45 -5.66 -2.81 -4.67
CA VAL A 45 -6.41 -2.88 -3.40
C VAL A 45 -5.47 -2.81 -2.19
N LEU A 46 -4.39 -3.58 -2.16
CA LEU A 46 -3.43 -3.64 -1.06
C LEU A 46 -2.53 -2.39 -0.94
N ARG A 47 -2.42 -1.59 -1.99
CA ARG A 47 -1.57 -0.39 -2.01
C ARG A 47 -1.94 0.55 -0.85
N LYS A 48 -0.94 0.83 -0.02
CA LYS A 48 -1.04 1.78 1.08
C LYS A 48 -0.75 3.19 0.58
N GLU A 49 -1.78 4.01 0.57
CA GLU A 49 -1.72 5.45 0.32
C GLU A 49 -1.85 6.22 1.64
N ASN A 50 -1.23 5.68 2.70
CA ASN A 50 -1.18 6.30 4.02
C ASN A 50 -0.30 7.54 3.96
N SER A 51 -0.52 8.48 4.88
CA SER A 51 0.25 9.72 4.91
C SER A 51 1.75 9.46 4.95
N VAL A 52 2.50 10.19 4.13
CA VAL A 52 3.97 10.19 4.20
C VAL A 52 4.49 10.71 5.53
N PHE A 53 3.67 11.47 6.27
CA PHE A 53 4.03 12.06 7.55
C PHE A 53 3.84 11.09 8.73
N ASP A 54 3.14 9.96 8.55
CA ASP A 54 2.89 8.96 9.61
C ASP A 54 4.07 8.02 9.83
N GLY A 55 4.91 7.83 8.81
CA GLY A 55 6.25 7.26 8.97
C GLY A 55 7.22 8.41 9.19
N GLY A 56 7.92 8.44 10.32
CA GLY A 56 8.74 9.58 10.78
C GLY A 56 9.89 10.05 9.89
N GLY A 57 9.91 9.76 8.59
CA GLY A 57 11.04 9.98 7.69
C GLY A 57 10.76 10.76 6.40
N PHE A 58 9.61 11.41 6.20
CA PHE A 58 9.41 12.16 4.94
C PHE A 58 10.34 13.39 4.79
N LEU A 59 10.96 13.88 5.88
CA LEU A 59 11.86 15.05 5.86
C LEU A 59 13.07 14.93 6.80
N GLU A 60 13.45 13.72 7.23
CA GLU A 60 14.61 13.52 8.10
C GLU A 60 15.83 13.09 7.26
N PHE A 61 16.29 14.01 6.40
CA PHE A 61 17.62 13.92 5.78
C PHE A 61 18.64 14.68 6.66
N SER A 62 18.82 14.24 7.90
CA SER A 62 20.04 14.50 8.68
C SER A 62 20.01 13.73 10.01
N GLU A 63 20.26 12.43 9.97
CA GLU A 63 21.22 11.79 10.89
C GLU A 63 21.49 10.36 10.42
N SER A 64 22.75 10.15 10.02
CA SER A 64 23.50 8.90 9.96
C SER A 64 22.74 7.57 10.06
N SER A 65 22.82 6.81 8.97
CA SER A 65 23.27 5.41 8.94
C SER A 65 23.30 4.66 10.29
N GLU A 66 22.35 3.76 10.51
CA GLU A 66 22.62 2.38 10.93
C GLU A 66 21.37 1.53 10.70
N GLY A 67 21.52 0.53 9.85
CA GLY A 67 20.43 -0.29 9.38
C GLY A 67 19.99 -1.35 10.38
N SER A 68 18.76 -1.82 10.18
CA SER A 68 18.46 -3.24 10.39
C SER A 68 17.38 -3.65 9.39
N VAL A 69 17.86 -4.21 8.29
CA VAL A 69 17.10 -5.10 7.41
C VAL A 69 16.65 -6.28 8.27
N ILE A 70 15.34 -6.46 8.45
CA ILE A 70 14.80 -7.67 9.07
C ILE A 70 14.72 -8.72 7.97
N ASP A 71 15.74 -9.55 7.92
CA ASP A 71 15.79 -10.78 7.13
C ASP A 71 14.81 -11.78 7.76
N GLN A 72 13.79 -12.20 7.00
CA GLN A 72 12.90 -13.27 7.40
C GLN A 72 13.48 -14.60 6.90
N THR A 73 14.13 -15.35 7.78
CA THR A 73 14.20 -16.81 7.62
C THR A 73 14.12 -17.50 8.97
N GLN A 74 13.24 -18.50 9.00
CA GLN A 74 12.79 -19.29 10.14
C GLN A 74 13.94 -19.99 10.88
N ASN A 75 13.83 -20.07 12.20
CA ASN A 75 13.97 -21.35 12.92
C ASN A 75 13.29 -21.28 14.30
N ALA A 76 12.55 -22.35 14.58
CA ALA A 76 11.81 -22.56 15.82
C ALA A 76 12.73 -22.73 17.01
N SER A 77 12.45 -22.01 18.10
CA SER A 77 12.67 -22.43 19.48
C SER A 77 11.83 -21.52 20.39
N GLU A 78 11.12 -22.12 21.34
CA GLU A 78 10.33 -21.44 22.36
C GLU A 78 11.27 -20.64 23.26
N GLU A 79 11.18 -19.31 23.22
CA GLU A 79 11.73 -18.42 24.23
C GLU A 79 10.99 -17.08 24.21
N GLU A 80 10.86 -16.49 25.39
CA GLU A 80 10.00 -15.37 25.79
C GLU A 80 9.81 -14.29 24.73
N LYS A 81 8.55 -13.88 24.49
CA LYS A 81 8.22 -12.70 23.68
C LYS A 81 9.04 -11.51 24.18
N PRO A 82 9.97 -10.92 23.40
CA PRO A 82 10.56 -9.67 23.80
C PRO A 82 9.44 -8.63 23.84
N ALA A 83 9.30 -7.94 24.97
CA ALA A 83 8.37 -6.84 25.12
C ALA A 83 8.58 -5.87 23.94
N LYS A 84 7.49 -5.58 23.21
CA LYS A 84 7.51 -4.58 22.13
C LYS A 84 8.24 -3.33 22.65
N PRO A 85 9.19 -2.76 21.90
CA PRO A 85 9.83 -1.52 22.31
C PRO A 85 8.74 -0.49 22.56
N LYS A 86 8.64 0.01 23.79
CA LYS A 86 7.72 1.09 24.14
C LYS A 86 8.01 2.24 23.20
N SER A 87 6.99 2.72 22.48
CA SER A 87 7.16 3.88 21.62
C SER A 87 7.63 5.04 22.50
N TYR A 88 8.55 5.89 22.01
CA TYR A 88 8.98 7.10 22.75
C TYR A 88 7.76 7.92 23.25
N LEU A 89 6.67 7.89 22.48
CA LEU A 89 5.38 8.51 22.82
C LEU A 89 4.68 7.90 24.05
N ASP A 90 4.89 6.61 24.33
CA ASP A 90 4.28 5.90 25.47
C ASP A 90 4.97 6.23 26.81
N GLY A 91 6.19 6.80 26.76
CA GLY A 91 6.93 7.26 27.93
C GLY A 91 6.68 8.73 28.30
N LEU A 92 6.00 9.49 27.44
CA LEU A 92 5.74 10.91 27.64
C LEU A 92 4.47 11.14 28.47
N SER A 93 4.50 12.15 29.34
CA SER A 93 3.30 12.63 30.03
C SER A 93 2.28 13.19 29.02
N PRO A 94 0.97 13.21 29.33
CA PRO A 94 -0.04 13.78 28.45
C PRO A 94 0.27 15.23 28.03
N GLU A 95 0.88 16.01 28.91
CA GLU A 95 1.26 17.40 28.63
C GLU A 95 2.44 17.50 27.64
N GLU A 96 3.46 16.66 27.81
CA GLU A 96 4.60 16.60 26.88
C GLU A 96 4.18 16.10 25.50
N ARG A 97 3.27 15.12 25.45
CA ARG A 97 2.67 14.65 24.20
C ARG A 97 1.89 15.76 23.50
N ALA A 98 1.06 16.50 24.24
CA ALA A 98 0.30 17.62 23.67
C ALA A 98 1.22 18.69 23.08
N LYS A 99 2.29 19.07 23.80
CA LYS A 99 3.30 20.03 23.29
C LYS A 99 4.04 19.51 22.06
N LEU A 100 4.33 18.21 22.00
CA LEU A 100 4.96 17.59 20.84
C LEU A 100 4.04 17.64 19.61
N TYR A 101 2.78 17.25 19.75
CA TYR A 101 1.80 17.32 18.67
C TYR A 101 1.57 18.75 18.20
N GLU A 102 1.52 19.71 19.11
CA GLU A 102 1.39 21.14 18.77
C GLU A 102 2.55 21.62 17.92
N LYS A 103 3.80 21.33 18.32
CA LYS A 103 5.00 21.64 17.51
C LYS A 103 4.97 20.96 16.13
N MET A 104 4.50 19.71 16.06
CA MET A 104 4.34 19.02 14.77
C MET A 104 3.34 19.76 13.88
N TYR A 105 2.16 20.12 14.40
CA TYR A 105 1.16 20.84 13.62
C TYR A 105 1.64 22.23 13.18
N GLU A 106 2.39 22.94 14.01
CA GLU A 106 3.00 24.22 13.63
C GLU A 106 3.99 24.05 12.46
N ARG A 107 4.79 22.98 12.47
CA ARG A 107 5.72 22.66 11.37
C ARG A 107 4.99 22.43 10.04
N PHE A 108 3.82 21.80 10.08
CA PHE A 108 3.05 21.48 8.88
C PHE A 108 2.06 22.59 8.46
N LYS A 109 1.89 23.64 9.26
CA LYS A 109 0.99 24.75 8.96
C LYS A 109 1.19 25.36 7.55
N PRO A 110 2.42 25.61 7.06
CA PRO A 110 2.62 26.15 5.71
C PRO A 110 2.14 25.17 4.62
N LEU A 111 2.28 23.87 4.84
CA LEU A 111 1.79 22.82 3.94
C LEU A 111 0.27 22.75 3.94
N VAL A 112 -0.36 22.89 5.12
CA VAL A 112 -1.83 22.93 5.24
C VAL A 112 -2.42 24.17 4.56
N GLU A 113 -1.77 25.34 4.69
CA GLU A 113 -2.19 26.56 4.00
C GLU A 113 -2.07 26.45 2.48
N LYS A 114 -1.02 25.76 2.00
CA LYS A 114 -0.83 25.51 0.58
C LYS A 114 -1.79 24.46 0.02
N PHE A 115 -2.09 23.43 0.80
CA PHE A 115 -2.89 22.27 0.40
C PHE A 115 -4.04 22.04 1.38
N PRO A 116 -5.02 22.96 1.46
CA PRO A 116 -6.08 22.91 2.47
C PRO A 116 -6.96 21.66 2.35
N ASN A 117 -7.13 21.15 1.12
CA ASN A 117 -7.98 19.99 0.85
C ASN A 117 -7.26 18.66 1.07
N ASN A 118 -5.95 18.66 1.29
CA ASN A 118 -5.18 17.44 1.45
C ASN A 118 -5.44 16.83 2.84
N THR A 119 -5.90 15.58 2.86
CA THR A 119 -6.30 14.89 4.10
C THR A 119 -5.14 14.20 4.80
N LEU A 120 -4.05 13.97 4.07
CA LEU A 120 -2.86 13.27 4.56
C LEU A 120 -1.94 14.20 5.36
N ILE A 121 -2.00 15.51 5.17
CA ILE A 121 -1.18 16.46 5.93
C ILE A 121 -1.66 16.52 7.39
N PRO A 122 -0.78 16.29 8.38
CA PRO A 122 -1.13 16.41 9.79
C PRO A 122 -1.63 17.81 10.12
N ARG A 123 -2.83 17.89 10.68
CA ARG A 123 -3.44 19.13 11.14
C ARG A 123 -4.23 18.89 12.43
N LYS A 124 -4.40 19.95 13.19
CA LYS A 124 -5.27 19.95 14.36
C LYS A 124 -6.72 19.77 13.90
N LEU A 125 -7.33 18.68 14.33
CA LEU A 125 -8.74 18.38 14.12
C LEU A 125 -9.50 18.64 15.41
N THR A 126 -10.76 19.01 15.28
CA THR A 126 -11.69 18.95 16.41
C THR A 126 -11.97 17.49 16.78
N GLU A 127 -12.44 17.24 18.02
CA GLU A 127 -12.76 15.89 18.48
C GLU A 127 -13.81 15.21 17.59
N ALA A 128 -14.83 15.97 17.14
CA ALA A 128 -15.84 15.48 16.22
C ALA A 128 -15.26 15.08 14.84
N GLU A 129 -14.33 15.87 14.31
CA GLU A 129 -13.66 15.56 13.03
C GLU A 129 -12.71 14.37 13.16
N ALA A 130 -12.00 14.26 14.28
CA ALA A 130 -11.11 13.14 14.56
C ALA A 130 -11.90 11.82 14.68
N GLN A 131 -13.03 11.86 15.38
CA GLN A 131 -13.91 10.69 15.52
C GLN A 131 -14.50 10.28 14.18
N LYS A 132 -15.02 11.24 13.40
CA LYS A 132 -15.54 10.97 12.06
C LYS A 132 -14.46 10.38 11.14
N ARG A 133 -13.25 10.95 11.15
CA ARG A 133 -12.13 10.43 10.36
C ARG A 133 -11.81 8.99 10.71
N LYS A 134 -11.80 8.66 12.00
CA LYS A 134 -11.56 7.30 12.48
C LYS A 134 -12.66 6.34 11.99
N GLU A 135 -13.92 6.75 12.09
CA GLU A 135 -15.05 5.96 11.58
C GLU A 135 -14.95 5.73 10.06
N ASP A 136 -14.62 6.77 9.29
CA ASP A 136 -14.40 6.67 7.84
C ASP A 136 -13.20 5.75 7.50
N GLU A 137 -12.12 5.78 8.30
CA GLU A 137 -10.96 4.92 8.16
C GLU A 137 -11.29 3.45 8.47
N ASP A 138 -11.95 3.18 9.59
CA ASP A 138 -12.40 1.83 9.97
C ASP A 138 -13.35 1.27 8.91
N HIS A 139 -14.26 2.11 8.40
CA HIS A 139 -15.17 1.76 7.32
C HIS A 139 -14.41 1.41 6.02
N TYR A 140 -13.42 2.22 5.64
CA TYR A 140 -12.58 1.99 4.47
C TYR A 140 -11.85 0.66 4.56
N TYR A 141 -11.22 0.35 5.70
CA TYR A 141 -10.47 -0.89 5.89
C TYR A 141 -11.36 -2.13 5.95
N ARG A 142 -12.58 -2.01 6.49
CA ARG A 142 -13.58 -3.08 6.42
C ARG A 142 -13.90 -3.45 4.96
N ILE A 143 -14.25 -2.45 4.15
CA ILE A 143 -14.59 -2.68 2.72
C ILE A 143 -13.37 -3.24 1.97
N GLN A 144 -12.17 -2.71 2.23
CA GLN A 144 -10.93 -3.24 1.64
C GLN A 144 -10.77 -4.74 1.94
N GLY A 145 -11.00 -5.16 3.18
CA GLY A 145 -10.97 -6.56 3.59
C GLY A 145 -11.98 -7.41 2.83
N GLU A 146 -13.22 -6.94 2.71
CA GLU A 146 -14.28 -7.63 1.96
C GLU A 146 -13.94 -7.80 0.48
N ILE A 147 -13.38 -6.77 -0.17
CA ILE A 147 -12.90 -6.85 -1.56
C ILE A 147 -11.79 -7.89 -1.70
N LEU A 148 -10.82 -7.92 -0.78
CA LEU A 148 -9.72 -8.89 -0.78
C LEU A 148 -10.20 -10.32 -0.55
N GLU A 149 -11.24 -10.48 0.25
CA GLU A 149 -11.91 -11.76 0.51
C GLU A 149 -12.89 -12.16 -0.61
N ARG A 150 -13.02 -11.36 -1.68
CA ARG A 150 -13.95 -11.56 -2.79
C ARG A 150 -15.41 -11.66 -2.34
N ARG A 151 -15.76 -11.00 -1.25
CA ARG A 151 -17.16 -10.83 -0.82
C ARG A 151 -17.84 -9.80 -1.71
N ASP A 152 -19.15 -9.91 -1.86
CA ASP A 152 -19.94 -8.94 -2.61
C ASP A 152 -20.14 -7.68 -1.78
N VAL A 153 -19.50 -6.59 -2.20
CA VAL A 153 -19.61 -5.28 -1.57
C VAL A 153 -20.75 -4.49 -2.23
N PRO A 154 -21.72 -3.97 -1.46
CA PRO A 154 -22.81 -3.15 -2.00
C PRO A 154 -22.31 -1.96 -2.83
N LYS A 155 -23.11 -1.52 -3.80
CA LYS A 155 -22.72 -0.43 -4.72
C LYS A 155 -22.34 0.85 -3.98
N GLU A 156 -23.09 1.21 -2.93
CA GLU A 156 -22.87 2.40 -2.12
C GLU A 156 -21.53 2.32 -1.36
N GLU A 157 -21.23 1.16 -0.78
CA GLU A 157 -19.98 0.89 -0.05
C GLU A 157 -18.78 0.87 -0.99
N MET A 158 -18.91 0.21 -2.13
CA MET A 158 -17.88 0.23 -3.16
C MET A 158 -17.65 1.65 -3.69
N THR A 159 -18.71 2.45 -3.87
CA THR A 159 -18.59 3.86 -4.28
C THR A 159 -17.82 4.68 -3.24
N PHE A 160 -18.13 4.50 -1.96
CA PHE A 160 -17.38 5.11 -0.86
C PHE A 160 -15.90 4.71 -0.89
N TYR A 161 -15.61 3.42 -1.04
CA TYR A 161 -14.24 2.91 -1.08
C TYR A 161 -13.44 3.48 -2.26
N LEU A 162 -13.99 3.43 -3.49
CA LEU A 162 -13.33 3.96 -4.68
C LEU A 162 -13.09 5.46 -4.58
N ASN A 163 -14.08 6.23 -4.10
CA ASN A 163 -13.92 7.68 -3.91
C ASN A 163 -12.84 8.00 -2.86
N SER A 164 -12.84 7.27 -1.75
CA SER A 164 -11.84 7.43 -0.69
C SER A 164 -10.45 7.08 -1.18
N LYS A 165 -10.31 6.01 -1.98
CA LYS A 165 -9.05 5.61 -2.58
C LYS A 165 -8.54 6.65 -3.57
N LEU A 166 -9.38 7.13 -4.49
CA LEU A 166 -9.02 8.22 -5.40
C LEU A 166 -8.55 9.46 -4.65
N LYS A 167 -9.24 9.84 -3.57
CA LYS A 167 -8.86 11.01 -2.76
C LYS A 167 -7.50 10.82 -2.10
N ARG A 168 -7.20 9.63 -1.59
CA ARG A 168 -5.89 9.29 -1.01
C ARG A 168 -4.79 9.28 -2.08
N SER A 169 -5.05 8.74 -3.27
CA SER A 169 -4.12 8.83 -4.41
C SER A 169 -3.83 10.28 -4.79
N ASP A 170 -4.87 11.13 -4.91
CA ASP A 170 -4.73 12.54 -5.27
C ASP A 170 -3.91 13.31 -4.23
N ASP A 171 -4.23 13.12 -2.95
CA ASP A 171 -3.51 13.76 -1.84
C ASP A 171 -2.04 13.35 -1.80
N MET A 172 -1.76 12.07 -2.07
CA MET A 172 -0.41 11.56 -2.09
C MET A 172 0.40 12.12 -3.26
N LEU A 173 -0.19 12.15 -4.46
CA LEU A 173 0.45 12.70 -5.65
C LEU A 173 0.79 14.19 -5.45
N GLU A 174 -0.12 14.96 -4.87
CA GLU A 174 0.08 16.39 -4.59
C GLU A 174 1.30 16.63 -3.67
N ILE A 175 1.42 15.86 -2.59
CA ILE A 175 2.55 15.99 -1.65
C ILE A 175 3.86 15.53 -2.28
N LEU A 176 3.86 14.40 -3.00
CA LEU A 176 5.06 13.86 -3.63
C LEU A 176 5.58 14.77 -4.76
N GLN A 177 4.68 15.30 -5.59
CA GLN A 177 5.04 16.27 -6.63
C GLN A 177 5.63 17.53 -6.02
N TYR A 178 5.00 18.08 -4.98
CA TYR A 178 5.53 19.25 -4.30
C TYR A 178 6.91 18.99 -3.69
N GLY A 179 7.11 17.83 -3.04
CA GLY A 179 8.40 17.43 -2.49
C GLY A 179 9.49 17.33 -3.56
N LEU A 180 9.16 16.74 -4.72
CA LEU A 180 10.08 16.60 -5.84
C LEU A 180 10.46 17.96 -6.45
N ASP A 181 9.49 18.85 -6.65
CA ASP A 181 9.72 20.19 -7.21
C ASP A 181 10.61 21.03 -6.30
N ASN A 182 10.37 20.99 -4.98
CA ASN A 182 11.23 21.69 -4.01
C ASN A 182 12.66 21.12 -4.02
N TYR A 183 12.79 19.80 -4.07
CA TYR A 183 14.09 19.14 -4.13
C TYR A 183 14.87 19.56 -5.38
N LYS A 184 14.23 19.53 -6.56
CA LYS A 184 14.84 19.97 -7.83
C LYS A 184 15.27 21.43 -7.77
N LYS A 185 14.44 22.29 -7.19
CA LYS A 185 14.76 23.70 -6.98
C LYS A 185 15.99 23.87 -6.09
N MET A 186 16.05 23.17 -4.95
CA MET A 186 17.20 23.21 -4.03
C MET A 186 18.50 22.75 -4.70
N VAL A 187 18.46 21.64 -5.45
CA VAL A 187 19.62 21.13 -6.20
C VAL A 187 20.09 22.15 -7.23
N SER A 188 19.16 22.80 -7.94
CA SER A 188 19.48 23.81 -8.96
C SER A 188 20.06 25.11 -8.38
N GLU A 189 19.63 25.52 -7.19
CA GLU A 189 20.03 26.79 -6.57
C GLU A 189 21.33 26.67 -5.75
N ASN A 190 21.59 25.52 -5.10
CA ASN A 190 22.69 25.38 -4.13
C ASN A 190 23.86 24.49 -4.59
N SER A 191 23.92 24.04 -5.86
CA SER A 191 24.97 23.14 -6.37
C SER A 191 25.20 21.88 -5.50
N GLN A 192 24.20 21.44 -4.73
CA GLN A 192 24.28 20.18 -4.01
C GLN A 192 24.27 19.03 -5.01
N SER A 193 25.07 17.99 -4.75
CA SER A 193 25.09 16.80 -5.59
C SER A 193 23.67 16.20 -5.63
N PRO A 194 23.09 15.97 -6.83
CA PRO A 194 21.78 15.36 -6.93
C PRO A 194 21.83 13.96 -6.30
N ASN A 195 20.97 13.73 -5.31
CA ASN A 195 20.58 12.40 -4.88
C ASN A 195 19.67 11.77 -5.94
N LEU A 196 20.29 11.10 -6.91
CA LEU A 196 19.60 10.43 -8.02
C LEU A 196 18.72 9.27 -7.54
N GLU A 197 19.07 8.63 -6.42
CA GLU A 197 18.30 7.54 -5.83
C GLU A 197 16.97 8.05 -5.26
N TYR A 198 17.00 9.20 -4.56
CA TYR A 198 15.79 9.86 -4.08
C TYR A 198 14.86 10.27 -5.22
N GLU A 199 15.39 10.92 -6.26
CA GLU A 199 14.59 11.32 -7.41
C GLU A 199 13.97 10.11 -8.11
N LYS A 200 14.75 9.04 -8.30
CA LYS A 200 14.26 7.79 -8.88
C LYS A 200 13.13 7.18 -8.03
N MET A 201 13.35 7.04 -6.72
CA MET A 201 12.36 6.47 -5.79
C MET A 201 11.04 7.25 -5.80
N VAL A 202 11.10 8.59 -5.77
CA VAL A 202 9.90 9.43 -5.79
C VAL A 202 9.17 9.31 -7.14
N ASN A 203 9.90 9.31 -8.25
CA ASN A 203 9.30 9.14 -9.58
C ASN A 203 8.64 7.77 -9.76
N GLU A 204 9.30 6.69 -9.34
CA GLU A 204 8.70 5.34 -9.36
C GLU A 204 7.42 5.29 -8.53
N ARG A 205 7.42 5.95 -7.36
CA ARG A 205 6.23 6.03 -6.53
C ARG A 205 5.10 6.85 -7.18
N LEU A 206 5.43 7.97 -7.82
CA LEU A 206 4.47 8.79 -8.56
C LEU A 206 3.82 8.00 -9.71
N GLU A 207 4.63 7.31 -10.51
CA GLU A 207 4.14 6.48 -11.62
C GLU A 207 3.23 5.36 -11.09
N SER A 208 3.67 4.66 -10.05
CA SER A 208 2.94 3.54 -9.46
C SER A 208 1.59 3.95 -8.87
N ILE A 209 1.52 5.11 -8.19
CA ILE A 209 0.25 5.67 -7.70
C ILE A 209 -0.64 6.12 -8.85
N THR A 210 -0.07 6.73 -9.89
CA THR A 210 -0.83 7.18 -11.07
C THR A 210 -1.50 6.00 -11.77
N LYS A 211 -0.76 4.90 -11.99
CA LYS A 211 -1.30 3.66 -12.56
C LYS A 211 -2.44 3.09 -11.71
N SER A 212 -2.25 3.04 -10.39
CA SER A 212 -3.28 2.54 -9.47
C SER A 212 -4.53 3.42 -9.48
N LYS A 213 -4.38 4.74 -9.52
CA LYS A 213 -5.48 5.71 -9.65
C LYS A 213 -6.27 5.50 -10.95
N GLU A 214 -5.60 5.28 -12.08
CA GLU A 214 -6.27 5.02 -13.37
C GLU A 214 -7.11 3.74 -13.34
N GLU A 215 -6.62 2.71 -12.65
CA GLU A 215 -7.36 1.48 -12.42
C GLU A 215 -8.61 1.72 -11.57
N VAL A 216 -8.50 2.48 -10.48
CA VAL A 216 -9.65 2.87 -9.64
C VAL A 216 -10.66 3.73 -10.41
N LEU A 217 -10.19 4.64 -11.26
CA LEU A 217 -11.06 5.43 -12.15
C LEU A 217 -11.81 4.53 -13.15
N SER A 218 -11.14 3.51 -13.67
CA SER A 218 -11.74 2.56 -14.61
C SER A 218 -12.80 1.70 -13.91
N ALA A 219 -12.50 1.22 -12.69
CA ALA A 219 -13.45 0.50 -11.84
C ALA A 219 -14.70 1.34 -11.55
N LYS A 220 -14.50 2.61 -11.17
CA LYS A 220 -15.60 3.55 -10.90
C LYS A 220 -16.49 3.75 -12.14
N LYS A 221 -15.90 4.01 -13.31
CA LYS A 221 -16.64 4.16 -14.57
C LYS A 221 -17.40 2.89 -14.94
N GLY A 222 -16.89 1.71 -14.58
CA GLY A 222 -17.56 0.43 -14.77
C GLY A 222 -18.83 0.26 -13.92
N MET A 223 -18.93 0.94 -12.77
CA MET A 223 -20.11 0.88 -11.89
C MET A 223 -21.22 1.86 -12.25
N ASP A 224 -20.88 2.92 -13.00
CA ASP A 224 -21.81 3.95 -13.47
C ASP A 224 -22.51 3.57 -14.78
N ARG A 225 -22.09 2.47 -15.41
CA ARG A 225 -22.70 1.88 -16.62
C ARG A 225 -23.70 0.81 -16.25
#